data_AF-A0A8T5U1R9-F1
#
_entry.id   AF-A0A8T5U1R9-F1
#
_cell.length_a   1.000
_cell.length_b   1.000
_cell.length_c   1.000
_cell.angle_alpha   90.00
_cell.angle_beta   90.00
_cell.angle_gamma   90.00
#
_symmetry.space_group_name_H-M   'P 1'
#
loop_
_entity.id
_entity.type
_entity.pdbx_description
1 polymer ?
#
loop_
_entity_poly.entity_id
_entity_poly.type
_entity_poly.pdbx_seq_one_letter_code
_entity_poly.pdbx_strand_id
1 'polypeptide(L)'
;MGESSKVGISASKVVALIGILILIRDSIFYFYTTNWVAILFGIFGLIIAFVVFNSLEIIDFKKLKVPFMWWVLLIIGIILLLFEYLVGPSYLAGALVIIAAILEFLNQKKSYVASKIVALIGAGYLIYQSIWLIIGENIALAIVGIIFGIVLLLTLYDKIDIKIPYSWWVVLIIGFVIFTWVSVVSGTIIMVAFILLLMDY
;
A
#
# COMPACT_ATOMS: atom_id res chain seq x y z
N MET A 1 -7.96 -13.46 -17.92
CA MET A 1 -7.73 -12.28 -18.77
C MET A 1 -8.06 -11.08 -17.92
N GLY A 2 -7.05 -10.50 -17.27
CA GLY A 2 -7.23 -9.38 -16.34
C GLY A 2 -7.38 -8.08 -17.11
N GLU A 3 -8.28 -7.20 -16.67
CA GLU A 3 -8.43 -5.84 -17.18
C GLU A 3 -7.05 -5.16 -17.18
N SER A 4 -6.50 -4.92 -18.37
CA SER A 4 -5.38 -4.00 -18.51
C SER A 4 -5.95 -2.60 -18.25
N SER A 5 -5.42 -1.89 -17.26
CA SER A 5 -5.55 -0.43 -17.23
C SER A 5 -5.14 0.12 -18.60
N LYS A 6 -5.59 1.32 -18.98
CA LYS A 6 -5.14 1.95 -20.25
C LYS A 6 -3.62 2.05 -20.38
N VAL A 7 -2.91 1.92 -19.25
CA VAL A 7 -1.44 1.97 -19.10
C VAL A 7 -0.77 0.59 -19.30
N GLY A 8 -1.53 -0.49 -19.50
CA GLY A 8 -0.99 -1.82 -19.81
C GLY A 8 -0.38 -2.58 -18.61
N ILE A 9 -0.45 -2.02 -17.39
CA ILE A 9 0.01 -2.64 -16.14
C ILE A 9 -1.19 -2.88 -15.22
N SER A 10 -1.26 -4.04 -14.56
CA SER A 10 -2.33 -4.35 -13.61
C SER A 10 -2.19 -3.56 -12.30
N ALA A 11 -3.31 -3.27 -11.64
CA ALA A 11 -3.31 -2.57 -10.35
C ALA A 11 -2.43 -3.26 -9.30
N SER A 12 -2.49 -4.60 -9.22
CA SER A 12 -1.65 -5.40 -8.31
C SER A 12 -0.15 -5.17 -8.54
N LYS A 13 0.29 -5.11 -9.81
CA LYS A 13 1.68 -4.83 -10.17
C LYS A 13 2.11 -3.41 -9.78
N VAL A 14 1.23 -2.40 -9.93
CA VAL A 14 1.54 -1.03 -9.50
C VAL A 14 1.69 -0.92 -7.98
N VAL A 15 0.77 -1.51 -7.22
CA VAL A 15 0.86 -1.50 -5.75
C VAL A 15 2.13 -2.20 -5.27
N ALA A 16 2.45 -3.36 -5.86
CA ALA A 16 3.69 -4.08 -5.56
C ALA A 16 4.93 -3.25 -5.91
N LEU A 17 4.95 -2.57 -7.06
CA LEU A 17 6.05 -1.69 -7.47
C LEU A 17 6.29 -0.57 -6.45
N ILE A 18 5.24 0.11 -6.00
CA ILE A 18 5.35 1.17 -4.98
C ILE A 18 5.88 0.59 -3.67
N GLY A 19 5.39 -0.58 -3.25
CA GLY A 19 5.90 -1.29 -2.08
C GLY A 19 7.39 -1.63 -2.18
N ILE A 20 7.86 -2.07 -3.35
CA ILE A 20 9.28 -2.38 -3.60
C ILE A 20 10.14 -1.13 -3.55
N LEU A 21 9.70 0.00 -4.12
CA LEU A 21 10.46 1.25 -4.07
C LEU A 21 10.67 1.73 -2.62
N ILE A 22 9.65 1.57 -1.79
CA ILE A 22 9.74 1.86 -0.35
C ILE A 22 10.67 0.85 0.34
N LEU A 23 10.58 -0.44 0.01
CA LEU A 23 11.50 -1.47 0.53
C LEU A 23 12.96 -1.14 0.19
N ILE A 24 13.25 -0.71 -1.04
CA ILE A 24 14.60 -0.31 -1.47
C ILE A 24 15.08 0.88 -0.64
N ARG A 25 14.24 1.91 -0.47
CA ARG A 25 14.56 3.07 0.38
C ARG A 25 14.91 2.62 1.80
N ASP A 26 14.07 1.80 2.42
CA ASP A 26 14.25 1.36 3.81
C ASP A 26 15.47 0.46 3.95
N SER A 27 15.70 -0.41 2.97
CA SER A 27 16.87 -1.28 2.92
C SER A 27 18.17 -0.48 2.80
N ILE A 28 18.20 0.56 1.96
CA ILE A 28 19.34 1.49 1.86
C ILE A 28 19.54 2.22 3.18
N PHE A 29 18.45 2.63 3.83
CA PHE A 29 18.52 3.33 5.11
C PHE A 29 19.18 2.49 6.20
N TYR A 30 18.94 1.18 6.23
CA TYR A 30 19.55 0.29 7.22
C TYR A 30 21.08 0.22 7.16
N PHE A 31 21.70 0.50 6.00
CA PHE A 31 23.16 0.56 5.89
C PHE A 31 23.79 1.78 6.58
N TYR A 32 23.01 2.82 6.91
CA TYR A 32 23.48 3.97 7.68
C TYR A 32 23.45 3.75 9.19
N THR A 33 22.96 2.58 9.64
CA THR A 33 22.89 2.24 11.07
C THR A 33 24.15 1.49 11.51
N THR A 34 24.44 1.49 12.82
CA THR A 34 25.51 0.67 13.41
C THR A 34 25.03 -0.72 13.84
N ASN A 35 23.74 -1.01 13.71
CA ASN A 35 23.14 -2.29 14.11
C ASN A 35 23.36 -3.33 13.01
N TRP A 36 24.19 -4.33 13.30
CA TRP A 36 24.50 -5.42 12.35
C TRP A 36 23.25 -6.19 11.89
N VAL A 37 22.23 -6.31 12.75
CA VAL A 37 20.96 -6.97 12.40
C VAL A 37 20.24 -6.17 11.32
N ALA A 38 20.17 -4.84 11.48
CA ALA A 38 19.55 -3.96 10.49
C ALA A 38 20.29 -4.02 9.14
N ILE A 39 21.62 -4.02 9.16
CA ILE A 39 22.44 -4.15 7.93
C ILE A 39 22.15 -5.46 7.20
N LEU A 40 22.09 -6.60 7.91
CA LEU A 40 21.72 -7.89 7.30
C LEU A 40 20.32 -7.85 6.68
N PHE A 41 19.36 -7.21 7.36
CA PHE A 41 18.03 -7.03 6.81
C PHE A 41 17.97 -6.06 5.64
N GLY A 42 18.86 -5.06 5.57
CA GLY A 42 19.03 -4.23 4.38
C GLY A 42 19.48 -5.06 3.17
N ILE A 43 20.45 -5.97 3.35
CA ILE A 43 20.87 -6.89 2.29
C ILE A 43 19.70 -7.80 1.86
N PHE A 44 19.00 -8.39 2.82
CA PHE A 44 17.88 -9.27 2.51
C PHE A 44 16.70 -8.54 1.85
N GLY A 45 16.41 -7.32 2.29
CA GLY A 45 15.38 -6.46 1.71
C GLY A 45 15.67 -6.13 0.25
N LEU A 46 16.93 -5.85 -0.10
CA LEU A 46 17.36 -5.67 -1.49
C LEU A 46 17.21 -6.94 -2.33
N ILE A 47 17.49 -8.12 -1.75
CA ILE A 47 17.28 -9.41 -2.42
C ILE A 47 15.79 -9.63 -2.69
N ILE A 48 14.92 -9.41 -1.70
CA ILE A 48 13.46 -9.49 -1.89
C ILE A 48 13.00 -8.50 -2.94
N ALA A 49 13.44 -7.24 -2.86
CA ALA A 49 13.10 -6.21 -3.82
C ALA A 49 13.44 -6.66 -5.25
N PHE A 50 14.62 -7.25 -5.45
CA PHE A 50 15.02 -7.83 -6.74
C PHE A 50 14.11 -8.98 -7.18
N VAL A 51 13.76 -9.90 -6.28
CA VAL A 51 12.86 -11.03 -6.57
C VAL A 51 11.47 -10.55 -7.01
N VAL A 52 10.88 -9.59 -6.29
CA VAL A 52 9.57 -9.04 -6.65
C VAL A 52 9.68 -8.19 -7.92
N PHE A 53 10.76 -7.44 -8.11
CA PHE A 53 10.95 -6.65 -9.32
C PHE A 53 11.05 -7.53 -10.58
N ASN A 54 11.72 -8.68 -10.47
CA ASN A 54 11.72 -9.69 -11.53
C ASN A 54 10.33 -10.30 -11.77
N SER A 55 9.52 -10.48 -10.72
CA SER A 55 8.17 -11.02 -10.88
C SER A 55 7.20 -10.02 -11.52
N LEU A 56 7.47 -8.71 -11.45
CA LEU A 56 6.67 -7.70 -12.14
C LEU A 56 6.80 -7.74 -13.67
N GLU A 57 7.83 -8.40 -14.20
CA GLU A 57 8.16 -8.49 -15.64
C GLU A 57 8.36 -7.11 -16.30
N ILE A 58 8.81 -6.11 -15.53
CA ILE A 58 9.11 -4.76 -16.05
C ILE A 58 10.38 -4.79 -16.92
N ILE A 59 11.34 -5.63 -16.56
CA ILE A 59 12.58 -5.87 -17.32
C ILE A 59 12.63 -7.35 -17.69
N ASP A 60 12.80 -7.66 -18.98
CA ASP A 60 12.81 -9.03 -19.48
C ASP A 60 14.16 -9.72 -19.22
N PHE A 61 14.32 -10.25 -18.00
CA PHE A 61 15.44 -11.11 -17.66
C PHE A 61 15.18 -12.52 -18.19
N LYS A 62 15.74 -12.83 -19.37
CA LYS A 62 15.57 -14.11 -20.09
C LYS A 62 15.77 -15.40 -19.27
N LYS A 63 16.50 -15.36 -18.14
CA LYS A 63 16.91 -16.56 -17.38
C LYS A 63 16.23 -16.75 -16.02
N LEU A 64 15.64 -15.71 -15.41
CA LEU A 64 15.06 -15.82 -14.06
C LEU A 64 13.65 -15.22 -14.07
N LYS A 65 12.65 -16.08 -14.26
CA LYS A 65 11.23 -15.68 -14.21
C LYS A 65 10.62 -16.16 -12.90
N VAL A 66 10.41 -15.24 -11.97
CA VAL A 66 9.64 -15.52 -10.75
C VAL A 66 8.18 -15.24 -11.06
N PRO A 67 7.26 -16.21 -10.87
CA PRO A 67 5.87 -16.00 -11.25
C PRO A 67 5.17 -15.01 -10.31
N PHE A 68 4.43 -14.07 -10.89
CA PHE A 68 3.61 -13.10 -10.14
C PHE A 68 2.30 -13.75 -9.69
N MET A 69 2.35 -14.49 -8.57
CA MET A 69 1.18 -15.14 -7.99
C MET A 69 0.84 -14.55 -6.62
N TRP A 70 -0.46 -14.45 -6.31
CA TRP A 70 -0.94 -13.87 -5.05
C TRP A 70 -0.33 -14.52 -3.81
N TRP A 71 -0.15 -15.83 -3.80
CA TRP A 71 0.40 -16.54 -2.64
C TRP A 71 1.91 -16.30 -2.47
N VAL A 72 2.65 -16.11 -3.56
CA VAL A 72 4.06 -15.72 -3.53
C VAL A 72 4.18 -14.32 -2.91
N LEU A 73 3.37 -13.37 -3.38
CA LEU A 73 3.32 -12.01 -2.84
C LEU A 73 2.90 -12.00 -1.38
N LEU A 74 1.92 -12.83 -1.00
CA LEU A 74 1.45 -12.92 0.39
C LEU A 74 2.56 -13.40 1.32
N ILE A 75 3.29 -14.46 0.95
CA ILE A 75 4.43 -14.97 1.73
C ILE A 75 5.51 -13.89 1.87
N ILE A 76 5.87 -13.22 0.77
CA ILE A 76 6.87 -12.14 0.79
C ILE A 76 6.40 -11.00 1.69
N GLY A 77 5.15 -10.56 1.55
CA GLY A 77 4.59 -9.49 2.36
C GLY A 77 4.58 -9.80 3.85
N ILE A 78 4.22 -11.03 4.24
CA ILE A 78 4.27 -11.49 5.64
C ILE A 78 5.71 -11.50 6.17
N ILE A 79 6.66 -12.03 5.38
CA ILE A 79 8.07 -12.03 5.76
C ILE A 79 8.57 -10.60 5.97
N LEU A 80 8.22 -9.67 5.08
CA LEU A 80 8.57 -8.26 5.22
C LEU A 80 8.00 -7.64 6.49
N LEU A 81 6.71 -7.88 6.80
CA LEU A 81 6.12 -7.39 8.05
C LEU A 81 6.82 -7.93 9.29
N LEU A 82 7.17 -9.22 9.30
CA LEU A 82 7.91 -9.83 10.41
C LEU A 82 9.30 -9.24 10.55
N PHE A 83 9.96 -8.91 9.45
CA PHE A 83 11.31 -8.34 9.45
C PHE A 83 11.29 -6.91 9.94
N GLU A 84 10.34 -6.12 9.45
CA GLU A 84 10.11 -4.75 9.88
C GLU A 84 9.83 -4.73 11.40
N TYR A 85 8.98 -5.62 11.92
CA TYR A 85 8.74 -5.75 13.36
C TYR A 85 10.02 -5.94 14.20
N LEU A 86 11.05 -6.61 13.68
CA LEU A 86 12.30 -6.88 14.39
C LEU A 86 13.30 -5.71 14.34
N VAL A 87 13.21 -4.81 13.36
CA VAL A 87 14.24 -3.78 13.08
C VAL A 87 13.75 -2.37 13.34
N GLY A 88 12.47 -2.10 13.07
CA GLY A 88 11.90 -0.77 13.27
C GLY A 88 10.47 -0.65 12.73
N PRO A 89 9.73 0.39 13.14
CA PRO A 89 8.30 0.48 12.94
C PRO A 89 7.84 0.82 11.50
N SER A 90 8.69 0.67 10.47
CA SER A 90 8.28 0.90 9.08
C SER A 90 7.69 -0.38 8.51
N TYR A 91 6.36 -0.55 8.53
CA TYR A 91 5.67 -1.75 7.99
C TYR A 91 5.02 -1.52 6.60
N LEU A 92 5.29 -0.37 5.98
CA LEU A 92 4.56 0.12 4.82
C LEU A 92 4.86 -0.70 3.56
N ALA A 93 6.11 -1.12 3.37
CA ALA A 93 6.47 -1.93 2.22
C ALA A 93 5.79 -3.31 2.29
N GLY A 94 5.88 -3.98 3.44
CA GLY A 94 5.18 -5.24 3.69
C GLY A 94 3.67 -5.11 3.50
N ALA A 95 3.04 -4.06 4.05
CA ALA A 95 1.61 -3.79 3.89
C ALA A 95 1.20 -3.63 2.42
N LEU A 96 1.94 -2.87 1.62
CA LEU A 96 1.65 -2.68 0.19
C LEU A 96 1.81 -3.97 -0.60
N VAL A 97 2.82 -4.80 -0.31
CA VAL A 97 2.99 -6.11 -0.95
C VAL A 97 1.83 -7.05 -0.61
N ILE A 98 1.31 -7.02 0.62
CA ILE A 98 0.10 -7.77 0.99
C ILE A 98 -1.14 -7.24 0.27
N ILE A 99 -1.29 -5.92 0.16
CA ILE A 99 -2.41 -5.32 -0.60
C ILE A 99 -2.33 -5.77 -2.06
N ALA A 100 -1.15 -5.78 -2.67
CA ALA A 100 -0.94 -6.30 -4.02
C ALA A 100 -1.33 -7.78 -4.14
N ALA A 101 -0.99 -8.60 -3.14
CA ALA A 101 -1.40 -10.00 -3.06
C ALA A 101 -2.93 -10.16 -3.00
N ILE A 102 -3.60 -9.36 -2.16
CA ILE A 102 -5.06 -9.36 -2.02
C ILE A 102 -5.72 -8.97 -3.34
N LEU A 103 -5.22 -7.92 -4.00
CA LEU A 103 -5.73 -7.52 -5.31
C LEU A 103 -5.56 -8.66 -6.32
N GLU A 104 -4.37 -9.24 -6.42
CA GLU A 104 -4.12 -10.34 -7.34
C GLU A 104 -5.06 -11.54 -7.09
N PHE A 105 -5.28 -11.90 -5.82
CA PHE A 105 -6.22 -12.95 -5.43
C PHE A 105 -7.67 -12.62 -5.79
N LEU A 106 -8.14 -11.41 -5.46
CA LEU A 106 -9.50 -11.02 -5.75
C LEU A 106 -9.76 -10.98 -7.25
N ASN A 107 -8.75 -10.61 -8.06
CA ASN A 107 -8.90 -10.45 -9.51
C ASN A 107 -9.13 -11.79 -10.21
N GLN A 108 -8.74 -12.89 -9.55
CA GLN A 108 -9.04 -14.25 -10.00
C GLN A 108 -10.51 -14.64 -9.77
N LYS A 109 -11.20 -14.00 -8.81
CA LYS A 109 -12.56 -14.37 -8.41
C LYS A 109 -13.64 -13.47 -8.99
N LYS A 110 -13.39 -12.17 -9.09
CA LYS A 110 -14.37 -11.19 -9.57
C LYS A 110 -13.65 -9.92 -10.07
N SER A 111 -14.23 -9.25 -11.08
CA SER A 111 -13.81 -7.87 -11.41
C SER A 111 -14.29 -6.92 -10.29
N TYR A 112 -13.40 -6.07 -9.82
CA TYR A 112 -13.67 -5.03 -8.83
C TYR A 112 -12.78 -3.83 -9.14
N VAL A 113 -13.20 -2.66 -8.66
CA VAL A 113 -12.45 -1.42 -8.83
C VAL A 113 -11.31 -1.40 -7.80
N ALA A 114 -10.07 -1.64 -8.24
CA ALA A 114 -8.92 -1.79 -7.36
C ALA A 114 -8.67 -0.55 -6.50
N SER A 115 -8.86 0.65 -7.06
CA SER A 115 -8.74 1.91 -6.31
C SER A 115 -9.69 1.98 -5.11
N LYS A 116 -10.95 1.55 -5.26
CA LYS A 116 -11.92 1.48 -4.15
C LYS A 116 -11.48 0.53 -3.04
N ILE A 117 -10.88 -0.62 -3.38
CA ILE A 117 -10.36 -1.57 -2.37
C ILE A 117 -9.17 -0.97 -1.62
N VAL A 118 -8.21 -0.39 -2.33
CA VAL A 118 -7.03 0.21 -1.67
C VAL A 118 -7.44 1.40 -0.79
N ALA A 119 -8.39 2.23 -1.24
CA ALA A 119 -8.95 3.32 -0.43
C ALA A 119 -9.66 2.80 0.82
N LEU A 120 -10.41 1.69 0.72
CA LEU A 120 -11.07 1.05 1.87
C LEU A 120 -10.04 0.56 2.90
N ILE A 121 -8.97 -0.10 2.45
CA ILE A 121 -7.89 -0.56 3.34
C ILE A 121 -7.20 0.63 4.02
N GLY A 122 -6.93 1.70 3.26
CA GLY A 122 -6.37 2.94 3.79
C GLY A 122 -7.28 3.62 4.84
N ALA A 123 -8.59 3.65 4.59
CA ALA A 123 -9.57 4.18 5.52
C ALA A 123 -9.67 3.34 6.81
N GLY A 124 -9.68 2.01 6.68
CA GLY A 124 -9.68 1.11 7.83
C GLY A 124 -8.42 1.28 8.69
N TYR A 125 -7.25 1.38 8.04
CA TYR A 125 -5.99 1.60 8.73
C TYR A 125 -5.93 2.97 9.43
N LEU A 126 -6.48 4.01 8.80
CA LEU A 126 -6.62 5.34 9.41
C LEU A 126 -7.48 5.32 10.66
N ILE A 127 -8.63 4.65 10.63
CA ILE A 127 -9.51 4.54 11.80
C ILE A 127 -8.78 3.83 12.94
N TYR A 128 -8.10 2.72 12.65
CA TYR A 128 -7.26 2.01 13.61
C TYR A 128 -6.20 2.93 14.23
N GLN A 129 -5.44 3.67 13.41
CA GLN A 129 -4.43 4.61 13.90
C GLN A 129 -5.04 5.75 14.72
N SER A 130 -6.21 6.23 14.32
CA SER A 130 -6.90 7.28 15.06
C SER A 130 -7.33 6.81 16.44
N ILE A 131 -7.75 5.55 16.61
CA ILE A 131 -8.05 4.97 17.93
C ILE A 131 -6.80 4.96 18.82
N TRP A 132 -5.63 4.59 18.28
CA TRP A 132 -4.37 4.64 19.01
C TRP A 132 -3.99 6.06 19.44
N LEU A 133 -4.18 7.04 18.56
CA LEU A 133 -3.94 8.46 18.86
C LEU A 133 -4.83 8.97 20.02
N ILE A 134 -6.07 8.48 20.14
CA ILE A 134 -6.97 8.82 21.28
C ILE A 134 -6.41 8.28 22.60
N ILE A 135 -5.85 7.06 22.57
CA ILE A 135 -5.44 6.35 23.78
C ILE A 135 -4.14 6.92 24.36
N GLY A 136 -3.21 7.39 23.53
CA GLY A 136 -1.84 7.64 23.99
C GLY A 136 -1.16 8.92 23.50
N GLU A 137 -1.75 9.67 22.56
CA GLU A 137 -1.03 10.76 21.90
C GLU A 137 -1.88 12.03 21.76
N ASN A 138 -2.33 12.33 20.53
CA ASN A 138 -2.95 13.59 20.18
C ASN A 138 -4.39 13.39 19.71
N ILE A 139 -5.32 13.68 20.63
CA ILE A 139 -6.76 13.56 20.39
C ILE A 139 -7.23 14.43 19.22
N ALA A 140 -6.63 15.62 19.02
CA ALA A 140 -7.03 16.49 17.91
C ALA A 140 -6.71 15.85 16.55
N LEU A 141 -5.52 15.24 16.41
CA LEU A 141 -5.15 14.51 15.18
C LEU A 141 -6.01 13.26 14.99
N ALA A 142 -6.38 12.58 16.08
CA ALA A 142 -7.31 11.46 16.02
C ALA A 142 -8.68 11.85 15.46
N ILE A 143 -9.23 12.98 15.94
CA ILE A 143 -10.52 13.49 15.47
C ILE A 143 -10.44 13.82 13.97
N VAL A 144 -9.37 14.48 13.54
CA VAL A 144 -9.13 14.76 12.11
C VAL A 144 -9.08 13.46 11.31
N GLY A 145 -8.32 12.47 11.77
CA GLY A 145 -8.23 11.15 11.13
C GLY A 145 -9.59 10.45 11.00
N ILE A 146 -10.40 10.44 12.05
CA ILE A 146 -11.74 9.84 12.03
C ILE A 146 -12.65 10.57 11.04
N ILE A 147 -12.68 11.90 11.04
CA ILE A 147 -13.51 12.70 10.13
C ILE A 147 -13.15 12.37 8.68
N PHE A 148 -11.86 12.44 8.32
CA PHE A 148 -11.40 12.14 6.97
C PHE A 148 -11.61 10.67 6.58
N GLY A 149 -11.49 9.74 7.53
CA GLY A 149 -11.79 8.33 7.32
C GLY A 149 -13.26 8.08 7.03
N ILE A 150 -14.17 8.70 7.78
CA ILE A 150 -15.61 8.62 7.54
C ILE A 150 -15.95 9.23 6.18
N VAL A 151 -15.43 10.42 5.87
CA VAL A 151 -15.64 11.06 4.56
C VAL A 151 -15.18 10.15 3.42
N LEU A 152 -13.99 9.55 3.53
CA LEU A 152 -13.49 8.60 2.54
C LEU A 152 -14.40 7.38 2.41
N LEU A 153 -14.87 6.79 3.52
CA LEU A 153 -15.82 5.68 3.48
C LEU A 153 -17.13 6.09 2.79
N LEU A 154 -17.67 7.27 3.08
CA LEU A 154 -18.87 7.79 2.42
C LEU A 154 -18.70 7.91 0.90
N THR A 155 -17.50 8.28 0.42
CA THR A 155 -17.23 8.31 -1.03
C THR A 155 -17.27 6.94 -1.69
N LEU A 156 -17.01 5.85 -0.94
CA LEU A 156 -16.99 4.49 -1.47
C LEU A 156 -18.39 3.88 -1.59
N TYR A 157 -19.34 4.35 -0.77
CA TYR A 157 -20.71 3.84 -0.72
C TYR A 157 -21.64 4.65 -1.62
N ASP A 158 -21.88 4.16 -2.82
CA ASP A 158 -22.80 4.77 -3.80
C ASP A 158 -24.29 4.78 -3.36
N LYS A 159 -24.61 4.20 -2.18
CA LYS A 159 -25.99 4.01 -1.67
C LYS A 159 -26.40 4.98 -0.54
N ILE A 160 -25.54 5.90 -0.14
CA ILE A 160 -25.83 6.86 0.95
C ILE A 160 -26.31 8.18 0.31
N ASP A 161 -27.38 8.77 0.85
CA ASP A 161 -28.00 10.00 0.31
C ASP A 161 -27.04 11.21 0.26
N ILE A 162 -26.01 11.22 1.13
CA ILE A 162 -24.93 12.19 1.10
C ILE A 162 -23.92 11.80 0.00
N LYS A 163 -24.14 12.29 -1.22
CA LYS A 163 -23.31 12.00 -2.39
C LYS A 163 -22.01 12.81 -2.37
N ILE A 164 -20.99 12.35 -1.64
CA ILE A 164 -19.62 12.78 -1.92
C ILE A 164 -19.07 11.88 -3.03
N PRO A 165 -18.75 12.41 -4.22
CA PRO A 165 -18.33 11.57 -5.34
C PRO A 165 -16.95 10.97 -5.10
N TYR A 166 -16.76 9.71 -5.50
CA TYR A 166 -15.42 9.08 -5.57
C TYR A 166 -14.64 9.62 -6.77
N SER A 167 -14.22 10.89 -6.69
CA SER A 167 -13.44 11.59 -7.71
C SER A 167 -11.98 11.70 -7.32
N TRP A 168 -11.08 11.74 -8.31
CA TRP A 168 -9.63 11.76 -8.07
C TRP A 168 -9.17 12.91 -7.16
N TRP A 169 -9.75 14.10 -7.30
CA TRP A 169 -9.38 15.27 -6.50
C TRP A 169 -9.82 15.15 -5.04
N VAL A 170 -10.96 14.49 -4.78
CA VAL A 170 -11.42 14.19 -3.41
C VAL A 170 -10.44 13.24 -2.74
N VAL A 171 -10.12 12.12 -3.39
CA VAL A 171 -9.19 11.11 -2.86
C VAL A 171 -7.79 11.71 -2.65
N LEU A 172 -7.33 12.57 -3.57
CA LEU A 172 -6.04 13.27 -3.47
C LEU A 172 -5.97 14.19 -2.24
N ILE A 173 -6.97 15.06 -2.05
CA ILE A 173 -7.00 16.00 -0.91
C ILE A 173 -7.02 15.23 0.41
N ILE A 174 -7.89 14.21 0.50
CA ILE A 174 -8.01 13.38 1.70
C ILE A 174 -6.67 12.67 1.98
N GLY A 175 -6.10 12.01 0.97
CA GLY A 175 -4.83 11.30 1.08
C GLY A 175 -3.68 12.23 1.51
N PHE A 176 -3.61 13.43 0.94
CA PHE A 176 -2.58 14.42 1.28
C PHE A 176 -2.70 14.93 2.71
N VAL A 177 -3.91 15.28 3.17
CA VAL A 177 -4.14 15.75 4.55
C VAL A 177 -3.78 14.64 5.54
N ILE A 178 -4.22 13.40 5.29
CA ILE A 178 -3.90 12.28 6.16
C ILE A 178 -2.39 12.01 6.19
N PHE A 179 -1.74 12.00 5.02
CA PHE A 179 -0.30 11.76 4.91
C PHE A 179 0.51 12.78 5.71
N THR A 180 0.14 14.06 5.60
CA THR A 180 0.90 15.15 6.21
C THR A 180 0.60 15.33 7.70
N TRP A 181 -0.64 15.11 8.13
CA TRP A 181 -1.08 15.51 9.48
C TRP A 181 -1.35 14.33 10.42
N VAL A 182 -1.74 13.16 9.91
CA VAL A 182 -2.26 12.06 10.76
C VAL A 182 -1.37 10.83 10.72
N SER A 183 -1.19 10.23 9.53
CA SER A 183 -0.42 9.01 9.37
C SER A 183 0.17 8.90 7.98
N VAL A 184 1.50 8.84 7.93
CA VAL A 184 2.27 8.61 6.70
C VAL A 184 1.84 7.31 6.03
N VAL A 185 1.56 6.25 6.80
CA VAL A 185 1.18 4.94 6.25
C VAL A 185 -0.22 4.99 5.63
N SER A 186 -1.24 5.41 6.40
CA SER A 186 -2.61 5.50 5.87
C SER A 186 -2.68 6.45 4.67
N GLY A 187 -2.01 7.59 4.78
CA GLY A 187 -1.93 8.58 3.71
C GLY A 187 -1.28 8.01 2.45
N THR A 188 -0.18 7.27 2.59
CA THR A 188 0.47 6.62 1.43
C THR A 188 -0.47 5.60 0.78
N ILE A 189 -1.15 4.75 1.55
CA ILE A 189 -2.10 3.77 1.00
C ILE A 189 -3.23 4.48 0.23
N ILE A 190 -3.77 5.58 0.76
CA ILE A 190 -4.82 6.36 0.08
C ILE A 190 -4.28 7.05 -1.17
N MET A 191 -3.03 7.53 -1.15
CA MET A 191 -2.37 8.08 -2.34
C MET A 191 -2.14 7.01 -3.41
N VAL A 192 -1.86 5.77 -3.03
CA VAL A 192 -1.83 4.64 -3.97
C VAL A 192 -3.22 4.41 -4.57
N ALA A 193 -4.29 4.48 -3.78
CA ALA A 193 -5.65 4.39 -4.29
C ALA A 193 -5.97 5.50 -5.32
N PHE A 194 -5.49 6.72 -5.08
CA PHE A 194 -5.58 7.82 -6.04
C PHE A 194 -4.85 7.53 -7.36
N ILE A 195 -3.61 6.99 -7.30
CA ILE A 195 -2.87 6.60 -8.51
C ILE A 195 -3.64 5.56 -9.30
N LEU A 196 -4.17 4.53 -8.63
CA LEU A 196 -4.98 3.50 -9.27
C LEU A 196 -6.26 4.08 -9.88
N LEU A 197 -6.90 5.03 -9.21
CA LEU A 197 -8.09 5.69 -9.75
C LEU A 197 -7.77 6.42 -11.06
N LEU A 198 -6.63 7.12 -11.15
CA LEU A 198 -6.20 7.78 -12.39
C LEU A 198 -5.90 6.81 -13.54
N MET A 199 -5.46 5.59 -13.22
CA MET A 199 -5.19 4.56 -14.25
C MET A 199 -6.48 4.00 -14.87
N ASP A 200 -7.59 4.07 -14.13
CA ASP A 200 -8.91 3.60 -14.55
C ASP A 200 -9.69 4.69 -15.33
N TYR A 201 -9.28 5.96 -15.27
CA TYR A 201 -9.90 7.10 -15.97
C TYR A 201 -9.58 7.14 -17.48
#